data_AF-A0AAV7K3N5-F1
#
_entry.id   AF-A0AAV7K3N5-F1
#
_cell.length_a   1.000
_cell.length_b   1.000
_cell.length_c   1.000
_cell.angle_alpha   90.00
_cell.angle_beta   90.00
_cell.angle_gamma   90.00
#
_symmetry.space_group_name_H-M   'P 1'
#
loop_
_entity.id
_entity.type
_entity.pdbx_description
1 polymer ?
#
loop_
_entity_poly.entity_id
_entity_poly.type
_entity_poly.pdbx_seq_one_letter_code
_entity_poly.pdbx_strand_id
1 'polypeptide(L)'
;MGKDANEINQRCDTIPGGRYDIVHSLQDMLHRHHTYVSSFKSKIERMSESEVEYKVIIKADKNPDGEHERRFNAPVTNEVAILIVGQEFERRDIIMVKRCSSLLRISEIHRAFDTLQYPRIFWKGQDGYNFKIPQTDPKTRRKRLDKKLSSMDFYAYGFMLRDGNFNLIHRGRTLFHQIVVDLYAKVETERLLFIHLHQKKLPVDDYILLRDTVATDGNPHDFGKLVILPSSFTGSPRYMHERTQDAMTYVRNYGRPDLFITFTYDTWTVWNSQQEFPVYEGWRCTKDFPKRLVKETQSGDDGYPKYRRRAPEDGGFTATIQRGNQEHITVDNKWVVSYSPLLCKAFDVHINVEYCNLIKSIKYVCKYISKGTDQAIFTLESERDEITEYQHGRYIRSNEALWRLFSFPIHERYPTVIHLSVHLQNGQCVYFTQDSLQRQLEAQANSTLTVFFQLCREEDFAKTLLYVNVPKYYTWCHSTKRFTRRTQGADVEGFPGIKASDALGRVYTIHPNNFECFCLRMLLDHVHGPTTFDDLRTVDGHICQTYREACNKEVC
;
A
#
# COMPACT_ATOMS: atom_id res chain seq x y z
N MET A 1 -44.14 3.08 -3.65
CA MET A 1 -44.19 3.26 -2.19
C MET A 1 -45.51 3.91 -1.86
N GLY A 2 -46.36 3.30 -1.04
CA GLY A 2 -47.75 3.78 -0.87
C GLY A 2 -48.70 2.89 -0.05
N LYS A 3 -48.24 1.74 0.47
CA LYS A 3 -48.96 0.98 1.49
C LYS A 3 -47.94 0.45 2.49
N ASP A 4 -47.70 1.21 3.57
CA ASP A 4 -46.62 0.97 4.55
C ASP A 4 -46.59 -0.48 5.06
N ALA A 5 -47.74 -1.15 5.21
CA ALA A 5 -47.84 -2.56 5.60
C ALA A 5 -47.43 -3.55 4.48
N ASN A 6 -47.77 -3.26 3.23
CA ASN A 6 -47.39 -4.11 2.09
C ASN A 6 -45.89 -4.06 1.83
N GLU A 7 -45.26 -2.91 2.07
CA GLU A 7 -43.81 -2.75 1.95
C GLU A 7 -43.05 -3.57 3.00
N ILE A 8 -43.59 -3.66 4.23
CA ILE A 8 -43.00 -4.49 5.28
C ILE A 8 -43.13 -5.97 4.92
N ASN A 9 -44.30 -6.41 4.45
CA ASN A 9 -44.52 -7.79 4.02
C ASN A 9 -43.55 -8.18 2.90
N GLN A 10 -43.46 -7.37 1.84
CA GLN A 10 -42.55 -7.61 0.74
C GLN A 10 -41.08 -7.71 1.19
N ARG A 11 -40.66 -6.87 2.15
CA ARG A 11 -39.30 -6.94 2.72
C ARG A 11 -39.08 -8.18 3.59
N CYS A 12 -40.08 -8.63 4.33
CA CYS A 12 -40.00 -9.87 5.10
C CYS A 12 -39.92 -11.09 4.19
N ASP A 13 -40.67 -11.09 3.09
CA ASP A 13 -40.66 -12.17 2.09
C ASP A 13 -39.31 -12.28 1.36
N THR A 14 -38.63 -11.13 1.17
CA THR A 14 -37.32 -11.08 0.49
C THR A 14 -36.16 -11.47 1.41
N ILE A 15 -36.31 -11.36 2.74
CA ILE A 15 -35.23 -11.58 3.70
C ILE A 15 -35.44 -12.92 4.42
N PRO A 16 -34.61 -13.94 4.16
CA PRO A 16 -34.68 -15.22 4.87
C PRO A 16 -34.57 -15.01 6.39
N GLY A 17 -35.60 -15.40 7.15
CA GLY A 17 -35.66 -15.21 8.60
C GLY A 17 -36.05 -13.80 9.08
N GLY A 18 -36.57 -12.95 8.19
CA GLY A 18 -37.05 -11.60 8.53
C GLY A 18 -38.23 -11.63 9.51
N ARG A 19 -38.08 -10.98 10.67
CA ARG A 19 -39.18 -10.84 11.65
C ARG A 19 -39.92 -9.52 11.42
N TYR A 20 -41.24 -9.62 11.24
CA TYR A 20 -42.11 -8.48 10.90
C TYR A 20 -42.02 -7.34 11.91
N ASP A 21 -42.00 -7.65 13.21
CA ASP A 21 -41.88 -6.71 14.32
C ASP A 21 -40.62 -5.84 14.23
N ILE A 22 -39.47 -6.45 13.89
CA ILE A 22 -38.20 -5.76 13.72
C ILE A 22 -38.23 -4.87 12.47
N VAL A 23 -38.72 -5.39 11.34
CA VAL A 23 -38.78 -4.63 10.08
C VAL A 23 -39.73 -3.44 10.22
N HIS A 24 -40.89 -3.64 10.84
CA HIS A 24 -41.85 -2.59 11.17
C HIS A 24 -41.21 -1.51 12.05
N SER A 25 -40.57 -1.90 13.15
CA SER A 25 -39.91 -0.97 14.07
C SER A 25 -38.80 -0.15 13.39
N LEU A 26 -38.01 -0.78 12.53
CA LEU A 26 -36.98 -0.11 11.74
C LEU A 26 -37.56 0.86 10.71
N GLN A 27 -38.63 0.46 10.01
CA GLN A 27 -39.31 1.32 9.05
C GLN A 27 -39.87 2.57 9.73
N ASP A 28 -40.57 2.38 10.85
CA ASP A 28 -41.16 3.46 11.62
C ASP A 28 -40.09 4.41 12.19
N MET A 29 -38.99 3.85 12.71
CA MET A 29 -37.83 4.64 13.14
C MET A 29 -37.26 5.50 12.00
N LEU A 30 -37.08 4.94 10.80
CA LEU A 30 -36.59 5.68 9.64
C LEU A 30 -37.60 6.73 9.15
N HIS A 31 -38.89 6.43 9.15
CA HIS A 31 -39.95 7.39 8.78
C HIS A 31 -39.96 8.59 9.72
N ARG A 32 -39.78 8.35 11.03
CA ARG A 32 -39.80 9.40 12.06
C ARG A 32 -38.53 10.23 12.11
N HIS A 33 -37.36 9.63 11.88
CA HIS A 33 -36.08 10.28 12.18
C HIS A 33 -35.19 10.54 10.97
N HIS A 34 -35.39 9.86 9.84
CA HIS A 34 -34.51 10.01 8.68
C HIS A 34 -34.92 11.19 7.81
N THR A 35 -34.10 12.24 7.78
CA THR A 35 -34.40 13.51 7.08
C THR A 35 -34.74 13.33 5.60
N TYR A 36 -33.98 12.49 4.88
CA TYR A 36 -34.27 12.23 3.47
C TYR A 36 -35.57 11.47 3.25
N VAL A 37 -35.95 10.54 4.15
CA VAL A 37 -37.19 9.77 4.01
C VAL A 37 -38.39 10.69 4.15
N SER A 38 -38.37 11.59 5.13
CA SER A 38 -39.39 12.65 5.27
C SER A 38 -39.44 13.54 4.02
N SER A 39 -38.29 13.98 3.51
CA SER A 39 -38.25 14.79 2.28
C SER A 39 -38.79 14.04 1.05
N PHE A 40 -38.56 12.73 0.93
CA PHE A 40 -39.11 11.93 -0.16
C PHE A 40 -40.61 11.73 0.01
N LYS A 41 -41.09 11.38 1.21
CA LYS A 41 -42.52 11.22 1.51
C LYS A 41 -43.29 12.53 1.28
N SER A 42 -42.83 13.67 1.79
CA SER A 42 -43.49 14.96 1.56
C SER A 42 -43.48 15.39 0.09
N LYS A 43 -42.48 14.97 -0.70
CA LYS A 43 -42.49 15.21 -2.15
C LYS A 43 -43.50 14.31 -2.86
N ILE A 44 -43.64 13.06 -2.43
CA ILE A 44 -44.62 12.10 -2.95
C ILE A 44 -46.05 12.51 -2.58
N GLU A 45 -46.30 12.97 -1.35
CA GLU A 45 -47.64 13.39 -0.88
C GLU A 45 -48.13 14.70 -1.53
N ARG A 46 -47.22 15.56 -1.97
CA ARG A 46 -47.54 16.80 -2.70
C ARG A 46 -47.81 16.56 -4.20
N MET A 47 -47.76 15.32 -4.66
CA MET A 47 -48.03 14.94 -6.04
C MET A 47 -49.48 14.49 -6.16
N SER A 48 -50.25 15.16 -7.01
CA SER A 48 -51.62 14.75 -7.33
C SER A 48 -51.62 13.41 -8.07
N GLU A 49 -52.68 12.61 -7.88
CA GLU A 49 -52.90 11.30 -8.52
C GLU A 49 -52.85 11.32 -10.07
N SER A 50 -52.81 12.50 -10.68
CA SER A 50 -52.63 12.72 -12.12
C SER A 50 -51.17 12.80 -12.58
N GLU A 51 -50.18 12.71 -11.68
CA GLU A 51 -48.77 12.89 -12.00
C GLU A 51 -47.89 11.69 -11.59
N VAL A 52 -47.81 10.74 -12.52
CA VAL A 52 -46.70 9.88 -12.97
C VAL A 52 -45.59 9.47 -11.97
N GLU A 53 -45.50 8.15 -11.82
CA GLU A 53 -44.61 7.28 -11.02
C GLU A 53 -43.11 7.70 -10.95
N TYR A 54 -42.54 7.73 -9.74
CA TYR A 54 -41.08 7.85 -9.50
C TYR A 54 -40.48 6.47 -9.20
N LYS A 55 -39.36 6.14 -9.85
CA LYS A 55 -38.57 4.94 -9.54
C LYS A 55 -37.18 5.37 -9.04
N VAL A 56 -36.97 5.29 -7.73
CA VAL A 56 -35.63 5.41 -7.11
C VAL A 56 -34.97 4.03 -7.22
N ILE A 57 -33.95 3.92 -8.06
CA ILE A 57 -33.19 2.67 -8.21
C ILE A 57 -31.85 2.84 -7.50
N ILE A 58 -31.73 2.25 -6.32
CA ILE A 58 -30.42 1.99 -5.68
C ILE A 58 -30.08 0.55 -6.10
N LYS A 59 -29.24 0.39 -7.13
CA LYS A 59 -28.75 -0.93 -7.51
C LYS A 59 -27.57 -1.27 -6.59
N ALA A 60 -27.84 -2.10 -5.58
CA ALA A 60 -26.83 -2.98 -5.00
C ALA A 60 -27.20 -4.38 -5.49
N ASP A 61 -26.41 -4.89 -6.41
CA ASP A 61 -26.46 -6.23 -7.01
C ASP A 61 -27.69 -6.57 -7.86
N LYS A 62 -27.47 -6.72 -9.17
CA LYS A 62 -28.34 -7.54 -10.04
C LYS A 62 -27.46 -8.30 -11.01
N ASN A 63 -27.45 -9.62 -10.88
CA ASN A 63 -27.20 -10.52 -12.02
C ASN A 63 -28.56 -11.09 -12.48
N PRO A 64 -28.79 -11.28 -13.80
CA PRO A 64 -30.01 -11.92 -14.31
C PRO A 64 -29.97 -13.44 -14.18
N ASP A 65 -31.15 -14.06 -14.09
CA ASP A 65 -31.35 -15.50 -14.12
C ASP A 65 -30.86 -16.12 -15.44
N GLY A 66 -30.04 -17.19 -15.35
CA GLY A 66 -29.89 -18.14 -16.47
C GLY A 66 -28.49 -18.68 -16.81
N GLU A 67 -27.40 -18.33 -16.13
CA GLU A 67 -26.06 -18.84 -16.50
C GLU A 67 -25.47 -19.89 -15.55
N HIS A 68 -24.78 -20.86 -16.16
CA HIS A 68 -24.43 -22.18 -15.64
C HIS A 68 -23.15 -22.19 -14.79
N GLU A 69 -23.19 -22.85 -13.63
CA GLU A 69 -22.01 -23.09 -12.79
C GLU A 69 -21.01 -24.02 -13.48
N ARG A 70 -19.80 -23.52 -13.80
CA ARG A 70 -18.48 -24.20 -13.70
C ARG A 70 -17.41 -23.51 -14.57
N ARG A 71 -16.75 -22.48 -14.02
CA ARG A 71 -15.28 -22.20 -14.07
C ARG A 71 -15.02 -20.79 -13.53
N PHE A 72 -13.92 -20.66 -12.78
CA PHE A 72 -13.43 -19.46 -12.07
C PHE A 72 -14.29 -19.07 -10.87
N ASN A 73 -13.94 -19.59 -9.70
CA ASN A 73 -14.58 -19.21 -8.45
C ASN A 73 -14.29 -17.73 -8.15
N ALA A 74 -15.33 -16.91 -8.15
CA ALA A 74 -15.39 -15.71 -7.31
C ALA A 74 -15.21 -16.10 -5.83
N PRO A 75 -14.69 -15.22 -4.96
CA PRO A 75 -14.57 -15.51 -3.54
C PRO A 75 -15.94 -15.95 -2.99
N VAL A 76 -15.99 -17.17 -2.47
CA VAL A 76 -17.22 -17.85 -1.99
C VAL A 76 -17.65 -17.36 -0.60
N THR A 77 -16.85 -16.50 0.00
CA THR A 77 -17.20 -15.77 1.22
C THR A 77 -17.92 -14.49 0.83
N ASN A 78 -19.02 -14.15 1.53
CA ASN A 78 -19.68 -12.83 1.48
C ASN A 78 -18.78 -11.67 1.99
N GLU A 79 -17.47 -11.77 1.77
CA GLU A 79 -16.47 -10.74 1.99
C GLU A 79 -16.46 -9.87 0.72
N VAL A 80 -16.99 -8.67 0.86
CA VAL A 80 -17.18 -7.70 -0.22
C VAL A 80 -15.85 -7.44 -0.93
N ALA A 81 -15.78 -7.92 -2.16
CA ALA A 81 -14.68 -7.75 -3.10
C ALA A 81 -14.98 -6.54 -3.98
N ILE A 82 -14.16 -5.48 -3.91
CA ILE A 82 -14.23 -4.47 -4.98
C ILE A 82 -13.49 -5.05 -6.17
N LEU A 83 -14.23 -5.32 -7.24
CA LEU A 83 -13.69 -5.61 -8.55
C LEU A 83 -13.77 -4.30 -9.36
N ILE A 84 -12.64 -3.61 -9.56
CA ILE A 84 -12.60 -2.44 -10.43
C ILE A 84 -12.36 -2.95 -11.86
N VAL A 85 -13.43 -3.09 -12.64
CA VAL A 85 -13.33 -3.37 -14.08
C VAL A 85 -14.20 -2.38 -14.85
N GLY A 86 -13.55 -1.68 -15.77
CA GLY A 86 -14.19 -0.89 -16.81
C GLY A 86 -14.86 -1.79 -17.85
N GLN A 87 -16.18 -1.65 -17.98
CA GLN A 87 -16.85 -1.25 -19.21
C GLN A 87 -18.31 -0.85 -18.87
N GLU A 88 -18.64 0.38 -19.27
CA GLU A 88 -19.97 1.01 -19.36
C GLU A 88 -20.97 0.89 -18.17
N PHE A 89 -20.51 1.04 -16.93
CA PHE A 89 -21.24 1.80 -15.91
C PHE A 89 -20.21 2.58 -15.06
N GLU A 90 -19.85 3.78 -15.53
CA GLU A 90 -18.59 4.45 -15.17
C GLU A 90 -18.33 4.78 -13.68
N ARG A 91 -19.31 4.74 -12.76
CA ARG A 91 -19.07 5.01 -11.32
C ARG A 91 -20.11 4.33 -10.42
N ARG A 92 -19.78 4.19 -9.13
CA ARG A 92 -20.75 3.92 -8.06
C ARG A 92 -21.65 5.16 -7.90
N ASP A 93 -22.77 5.20 -8.60
CA ASP A 93 -23.70 6.32 -8.53
C ASP A 93 -25.08 5.92 -8.04
N ILE A 94 -25.69 6.83 -7.29
CA ILE A 94 -27.12 6.77 -7.04
C ILE A 94 -27.79 7.57 -8.15
N ILE A 95 -28.43 6.88 -9.09
CA ILE A 95 -29.11 7.51 -10.22
C ILE A 95 -30.57 7.74 -9.87
N MET A 96 -30.98 9.00 -9.88
CA MET A 96 -32.38 9.39 -9.77
C MET A 96 -32.90 9.75 -11.16
N VAL A 97 -33.90 9.04 -11.67
CA VAL A 97 -34.49 9.34 -12.98
C VAL A 97 -35.49 10.49 -12.82
N LYS A 98 -35.29 11.61 -13.55
CA LYS A 98 -36.27 12.70 -13.65
C LYS A 98 -37.17 12.46 -14.87
N ARG A 99 -38.44 12.91 -14.79
CA ARG A 99 -39.51 12.71 -15.80
C ARG A 99 -39.20 13.11 -17.26
N CYS A 100 -38.10 13.80 -17.56
CA CYS A 100 -37.72 14.20 -18.93
C CYS A 100 -36.62 13.31 -19.55
N SER A 101 -36.54 12.04 -19.13
CA SER A 101 -35.45 11.12 -19.49
C SER A 101 -34.06 11.60 -19.07
N SER A 102 -33.97 12.61 -18.19
CA SER A 102 -32.69 13.06 -17.63
C SER A 102 -32.38 12.27 -16.36
N LEU A 103 -31.19 11.68 -16.34
CA LEU A 103 -30.64 10.96 -15.20
C LEU A 103 -29.93 11.95 -14.28
N LEU A 104 -30.43 12.14 -13.06
CA LEU A 104 -29.72 12.86 -12.00
C LEU A 104 -28.78 11.88 -11.29
N ARG A 105 -27.50 11.99 -11.59
CA ARG A 105 -26.43 11.17 -11.02
C ARG A 105 -25.94 11.80 -9.72
N ILE A 106 -26.21 11.16 -8.58
CA ILE A 106 -25.56 11.53 -7.31
C ILE A 106 -24.20 10.83 -7.28
N SER A 107 -23.16 11.63 -7.44
CA SER A 107 -21.78 11.15 -7.38
C SER A 107 -21.41 10.64 -5.98
N GLU A 108 -20.50 9.67 -5.90
CA GLU A 108 -19.96 9.11 -4.65
C GLU A 108 -19.37 10.13 -3.67
N ILE A 109 -18.97 11.31 -4.16
CA ILE A 109 -18.45 12.43 -3.36
C ILE A 109 -19.54 13.39 -2.84
N HIS A 110 -20.81 13.11 -3.14
CA HIS A 110 -21.93 13.92 -2.66
C HIS A 110 -22.23 13.63 -1.19
N ARG A 111 -22.50 14.68 -0.40
CA ARG A 111 -22.78 14.59 1.06
C ARG A 111 -23.89 13.60 1.42
N ALA A 112 -24.88 13.41 0.54
CA ALA A 112 -26.00 12.49 0.77
C ALA A 112 -25.69 11.04 0.39
N PHE A 113 -24.58 10.75 -0.28
CA PHE A 113 -24.34 9.42 -0.84
C PHE A 113 -24.29 8.35 0.25
N ASP A 114 -23.49 8.56 1.30
CA ASP A 114 -23.27 7.55 2.34
C ASP A 114 -24.57 7.16 3.03
N THR A 115 -25.42 8.16 3.34
CA THR A 115 -26.70 7.93 3.99
C THR A 115 -27.76 7.33 3.09
N LEU A 116 -27.70 7.58 1.78
CA LEU A 116 -28.60 6.94 0.82
C LEU A 116 -28.18 5.50 0.52
N GLN A 117 -26.87 5.22 0.52
CA GLN A 117 -26.33 3.86 0.36
C GLN A 117 -26.52 3.01 1.64
N TYR A 118 -26.32 3.61 2.81
CA TYR A 118 -26.38 2.93 4.11
C TYR A 118 -27.38 3.58 5.08
N PRO A 119 -28.69 3.64 4.74
CA PRO A 119 -29.69 4.36 5.54
C PRO A 119 -29.88 3.78 6.94
N ARG A 120 -29.55 2.50 7.16
CA ARG A 120 -29.59 1.87 8.50
C ARG A 120 -28.43 2.33 9.39
N ILE A 121 -27.25 2.57 8.81
CA ILE A 121 -26.08 3.05 9.55
C ILE A 121 -26.22 4.56 9.82
N PHE A 122 -26.62 5.31 8.81
CA PHE A 122 -26.87 6.75 8.90
C PHE A 122 -28.35 7.04 9.15
N TRP A 123 -28.91 6.43 10.21
CA TRP A 123 -30.35 6.39 10.47
C TRP A 123 -31.03 7.76 10.64
N LYS A 124 -30.30 8.83 10.96
CA LYS A 124 -30.87 10.19 11.01
C LYS A 124 -30.92 10.87 9.64
N GLY A 125 -30.38 10.27 8.59
CA GLY A 125 -30.12 10.98 7.35
C GLY A 125 -28.97 11.98 7.49
N GLN A 126 -27.97 11.68 8.33
CA GLN A 126 -26.82 12.58 8.49
C GLN A 126 -25.94 12.58 7.23
N ASP A 127 -25.27 13.70 7.00
CA ASP A 127 -24.38 13.83 5.86
C ASP A 127 -23.09 13.03 6.01
N GLY A 128 -22.71 12.38 4.91
CA GLY A 128 -21.40 11.82 4.69
C GLY A 128 -20.35 12.86 4.31
N TYR A 129 -19.18 12.37 3.88
CA TYR A 129 -18.07 13.23 3.51
C TYR A 129 -18.42 14.14 2.32
N ASN A 130 -17.88 15.36 2.33
CA ASN A 130 -17.78 16.21 1.15
C ASN A 130 -16.53 17.10 1.23
N PHE A 131 -15.99 17.47 0.07
CA PHE A 131 -14.75 18.24 -0.07
C PHE A 131 -14.80 19.69 0.50
N LYS A 132 -15.95 20.15 1.01
CA LYS A 132 -16.13 21.50 1.58
C LYS A 132 -16.04 21.51 3.12
N ILE A 133 -15.81 20.37 3.77
CA ILE A 133 -15.70 20.30 5.22
C ILE A 133 -14.39 20.97 5.68
N PRO A 134 -14.44 22.04 6.51
CA PRO A 134 -13.24 22.67 7.03
C PRO A 134 -12.64 21.87 8.20
N GLN A 135 -11.32 21.90 8.35
CA GLN A 135 -10.67 21.38 9.56
C GLN A 135 -11.02 22.26 10.77
N THR A 136 -11.10 21.64 11.94
CA THR A 136 -11.33 22.32 13.21
C THR A 136 -10.09 22.12 14.08
N ASP A 137 -9.60 23.20 14.70
CA ASP A 137 -8.49 23.11 15.65
C ASP A 137 -8.94 22.31 16.89
N PRO A 138 -8.25 21.21 17.24
CA PRO A 138 -8.64 20.36 18.36
C PRO A 138 -8.57 21.08 19.72
N LYS A 139 -7.71 22.10 19.87
CA LYS A 139 -7.52 22.84 21.13
C LYS A 139 -8.54 23.96 21.28
N THR A 140 -8.76 24.75 20.22
CA THR A 140 -9.63 25.94 20.28
C THR A 140 -11.05 25.69 19.80
N ARG A 141 -11.30 24.53 19.17
CA ARG A 141 -12.56 24.16 18.48
C ARG A 141 -13.02 25.20 17.44
N ARG A 142 -12.13 26.07 16.98
CA ARG A 142 -12.40 27.06 15.93
C ARG A 142 -12.14 26.43 14.56
N LYS A 143 -12.98 26.78 13.58
CA LYS A 143 -12.79 26.37 12.19
C LYS A 143 -11.53 27.03 11.63
N ARG A 144 -10.64 26.23 11.04
CA ARG A 144 -9.50 26.71 10.29
C ARG A 144 -9.97 26.95 8.85
N LEU A 145 -10.04 28.22 8.42
CA LEU A 145 -10.63 28.56 7.11
C LEU A 145 -9.73 28.17 5.92
N ASP A 146 -8.44 27.94 6.14
CA ASP A 146 -7.44 27.66 5.12
C ASP A 146 -7.25 26.16 4.80
N LYS A 147 -7.69 25.24 5.68
CA LYS A 147 -7.50 23.80 5.50
C LYS A 147 -8.81 23.01 5.49
N LYS A 148 -8.96 22.17 4.47
CA LYS A 148 -10.10 21.25 4.31
C LYS A 148 -9.76 19.89 4.94
N LEU A 149 -10.78 19.22 5.46
CA LEU A 149 -10.67 17.86 5.98
C LEU A 149 -10.55 16.87 4.80
N SER A 150 -9.66 15.88 4.90
CA SER A 150 -9.58 14.81 3.90
C SER A 150 -10.67 13.77 4.11
N SER A 151 -11.07 13.04 3.06
CA SER A 151 -12.01 11.91 3.21
C SER A 151 -11.46 10.84 4.14
N MET A 152 -10.15 10.58 4.05
CA MET A 152 -9.46 9.63 4.92
C MET A 152 -9.65 10.01 6.40
N ASP A 153 -9.36 11.25 6.77
CA ASP A 153 -9.51 11.73 8.16
C ASP A 153 -10.97 11.63 8.62
N PHE A 154 -11.92 12.01 7.75
CA PHE A 154 -13.34 11.98 8.05
C PHE A 154 -13.83 10.56 8.35
N TYR A 155 -13.51 9.60 7.48
CA TYR A 155 -13.95 8.23 7.65
C TYR A 155 -13.15 7.52 8.76
N ALA A 156 -11.83 7.73 8.88
CA ALA A 156 -11.04 7.22 9.99
C ALA A 156 -11.61 7.66 11.34
N TYR A 157 -11.99 8.94 11.47
CA TYR A 157 -12.70 9.44 12.65
C TYR A 157 -14.02 8.69 12.90
N GLY A 158 -14.78 8.35 11.85
CA GLY A 158 -16.01 7.57 11.94
C GLY A 158 -15.80 6.12 12.44
N PHE A 159 -14.67 5.50 12.11
CA PHE A 159 -14.32 4.15 12.54
C PHE A 159 -13.60 4.09 13.90
N MET A 160 -13.09 5.20 14.43
CA MET A 160 -12.47 5.20 15.76
C MET A 160 -13.44 4.79 16.86
N LEU A 161 -13.02 3.83 17.69
CA LEU A 161 -13.70 3.45 18.92
C LEU A 161 -13.47 4.53 19.99
N ARG A 162 -14.53 4.87 20.73
CA ARG A 162 -14.48 5.85 21.82
C ARG A 162 -15.30 5.31 22.98
N ASP A 163 -14.73 5.39 24.18
CA ASP A 163 -15.40 4.92 25.38
C ASP A 163 -16.73 5.66 25.60
N GLY A 164 -17.77 4.89 25.94
CA GLY A 164 -19.12 5.42 26.14
C GLY A 164 -19.87 5.82 24.85
N ASN A 165 -19.28 5.66 23.66
CA ASN A 165 -19.96 5.96 22.41
C ASN A 165 -20.43 4.68 21.69
N PHE A 166 -21.73 4.58 21.45
CA PHE A 166 -22.30 3.51 20.65
C PHE A 166 -22.04 3.75 19.15
N ASN A 167 -21.07 3.02 18.59
CA ASN A 167 -20.78 3.08 17.16
C ASN A 167 -21.49 1.94 16.40
N LEU A 168 -22.55 2.30 15.67
CA LEU A 168 -23.39 1.36 14.92
C LEU A 168 -22.64 0.66 13.77
N ILE A 169 -21.62 1.31 13.20
CA ILE A 169 -20.83 0.75 12.09
C ILE A 169 -20.20 -0.58 12.51
N HIS A 170 -19.54 -0.61 13.69
CA HIS A 170 -18.89 -1.80 14.25
C HIS A 170 -19.87 -2.92 14.63
N ARG A 171 -21.17 -2.65 14.69
CA ARG A 171 -22.21 -3.65 15.00
C ARG A 171 -22.86 -4.24 13.75
N GLY A 172 -22.47 -3.77 12.57
CA GLY A 172 -23.05 -4.18 11.29
C GLY A 172 -22.71 -5.61 10.83
N ARG A 173 -21.81 -6.35 11.51
CA ARG A 173 -21.33 -7.69 11.11
C ARG A 173 -20.92 -7.72 9.63
N THR A 174 -21.58 -8.49 8.76
CA THR A 174 -21.27 -8.51 7.32
C THR A 174 -21.35 -7.12 6.68
N LEU A 175 -22.30 -6.29 7.10
CA LEU A 175 -22.44 -4.91 6.62
C LEU A 175 -21.24 -4.03 7.01
N PHE A 176 -20.56 -4.34 8.12
CA PHE A 176 -19.33 -3.65 8.52
C PHE A 176 -18.22 -3.86 7.48
N HIS A 177 -18.05 -5.10 6.98
CA HIS A 177 -17.03 -5.37 5.97
C HIS A 177 -17.34 -4.62 4.66
N GLN A 178 -18.61 -4.58 4.26
CA GLN A 178 -19.06 -3.85 3.08
C GLN A 178 -18.78 -2.35 3.18
N ILE A 179 -19.22 -1.71 4.28
CA ILE A 179 -19.06 -0.27 4.45
C ILE A 179 -17.59 0.14 4.57
N VAL A 180 -16.73 -0.65 5.24
CA VAL A 180 -15.29 -0.37 5.32
C VAL A 180 -14.67 -0.33 3.92
N VAL A 181 -14.96 -1.35 3.12
CA VAL A 181 -14.42 -1.49 1.77
C VAL A 181 -14.92 -0.37 0.85
N ASP A 182 -16.23 -0.08 0.89
CA ASP A 182 -16.82 0.97 0.08
C ASP A 182 -16.27 2.37 0.39
N LEU A 183 -16.22 2.72 1.68
CA LEU A 183 -15.71 4.01 2.13
C LEU A 183 -14.22 4.17 1.84
N TYR A 184 -13.42 3.10 2.02
CA TYR A 184 -12.00 3.14 1.64
C TYR A 184 -11.82 3.37 0.14
N ALA A 185 -12.58 2.69 -0.71
CA ALA A 185 -12.48 2.92 -2.15
C ALA A 185 -12.84 4.36 -2.53
N LYS A 186 -13.76 5.03 -1.82
CA LYS A 186 -13.98 6.47 -2.04
C LYS A 186 -12.75 7.31 -1.70
N VAL A 187 -12.09 6.99 -0.59
CA VAL A 187 -10.84 7.66 -0.18
C VAL A 187 -9.77 7.48 -1.24
N GLU A 188 -9.63 6.26 -1.76
CA GLU A 188 -8.65 5.93 -2.79
C GLU A 188 -8.97 6.63 -4.11
N THR A 189 -10.24 6.63 -4.56
CA THR A 189 -10.67 7.36 -5.76
C THR A 189 -10.40 8.85 -5.65
N GLU A 190 -10.68 9.49 -4.51
CA GLU A 190 -10.38 10.91 -4.33
C GLU A 190 -8.87 11.19 -4.38
N ARG A 191 -8.06 10.32 -3.77
CA ARG A 191 -6.59 10.45 -3.78
C ARG A 191 -6.02 10.29 -5.20
N LEU A 192 -6.51 9.32 -5.96
CA LEU A 192 -6.12 9.11 -7.35
C LEU A 192 -6.56 10.28 -8.24
N LEU A 193 -7.81 10.76 -8.07
CA LEU A 193 -8.30 11.94 -8.77
C LEU A 193 -7.47 13.18 -8.45
N PHE A 194 -7.06 13.36 -7.20
CA PHE A 194 -6.15 14.44 -6.82
C PHE A 194 -4.83 14.34 -7.58
N ILE A 195 -4.22 13.15 -7.63
CA ILE A 195 -2.97 12.90 -8.35
C ILE A 195 -3.12 13.20 -9.85
N HIS A 196 -4.21 12.72 -10.46
CA HIS A 196 -4.54 12.98 -11.86
C HIS A 196 -4.66 14.48 -12.17
N LEU A 197 -5.41 15.22 -11.35
CA LEU A 197 -5.67 16.65 -11.56
C LEU A 197 -4.46 17.54 -11.24
N HIS A 198 -3.54 17.06 -10.40
CA HIS A 198 -2.41 17.86 -9.90
C HIS A 198 -1.05 17.39 -10.42
N GLN A 199 -0.99 16.58 -11.50
CA GLN A 199 0.26 16.11 -12.11
C GLN A 199 1.30 17.22 -12.34
N LYS A 200 0.87 18.42 -12.77
CA LYS A 200 1.77 19.57 -13.01
C LYS A 200 2.35 20.20 -11.73
N LYS A 201 1.73 19.96 -10.58
CA LYS A 201 2.12 20.54 -9.28
C LYS A 201 2.77 19.52 -8.36
N LEU A 202 2.58 18.23 -8.63
CA LEU A 202 3.22 17.18 -7.86
C LEU A 202 4.72 17.17 -8.20
N PRO A 203 5.60 17.29 -7.20
CA PRO A 203 7.01 17.01 -7.40
C PRO A 203 7.10 15.50 -7.65
N VAL A 204 7.11 15.09 -8.93
CA VAL A 204 7.38 13.70 -9.29
C VAL A 204 8.89 13.55 -9.16
N ASP A 205 9.33 13.20 -7.95
CA ASP A 205 10.72 13.18 -7.48
C ASP A 205 11.68 12.24 -8.25
N ASP A 206 11.23 11.56 -9.30
CA ASP A 206 12.04 10.55 -10.01
C ASP A 206 12.08 10.73 -11.53
N TYR A 207 12.17 11.96 -12.02
CA TYR A 207 12.47 12.20 -13.45
C TYR A 207 13.84 11.64 -13.89
N ILE A 208 14.77 11.38 -12.97
CA ILE A 208 16.06 10.75 -13.31
C ILE A 208 15.81 9.30 -13.76
N LEU A 209 15.09 8.52 -12.95
CA LEU A 209 14.77 7.13 -13.28
C LEU A 209 13.85 7.05 -14.52
N LEU A 210 12.92 8.00 -14.65
CA LEU A 210 11.98 8.08 -15.77
C LEU A 210 12.65 8.46 -17.09
N ARG A 211 13.61 9.41 -17.08
CA ARG A 211 14.38 9.78 -18.27
C ARG A 211 15.24 8.61 -18.75
N ASP A 212 15.78 7.82 -17.83
CA ASP A 212 16.56 6.63 -18.15
C ASP A 212 15.68 5.48 -18.69
N THR A 213 14.46 5.28 -18.17
CA THR A 213 13.49 4.32 -18.74
C THR A 213 12.95 4.78 -20.09
N VAL A 214 12.65 6.06 -20.26
CA VAL A 214 12.19 6.66 -21.52
C VAL A 214 13.25 6.59 -22.61
N ALA A 215 14.53 6.73 -22.25
CA ALA A 215 15.65 6.55 -23.19
C ALA A 215 15.80 5.10 -23.68
N THR A 216 15.17 4.13 -23.00
CA THR A 216 15.32 2.70 -23.27
C THR A 216 14.14 2.10 -24.04
N ASP A 217 12.91 2.61 -23.87
CA ASP A 217 11.69 1.82 -24.13
C ASP A 217 10.54 2.45 -24.96
N GLY A 218 10.67 3.61 -25.62
CA GLY A 218 9.55 4.03 -26.49
C GLY A 218 9.62 5.36 -27.23
N ASN A 219 8.96 5.37 -28.40
CA ASN A 219 8.84 6.48 -29.34
C ASN A 219 8.20 7.72 -28.70
N PRO A 220 8.66 8.94 -29.02
CA PRO A 220 8.10 10.20 -28.51
C PRO A 220 6.68 10.55 -29.04
N HIS A 221 5.92 9.58 -29.55
CA HIS A 221 4.57 9.76 -30.07
C HIS A 221 3.50 8.95 -29.31
N ASP A 222 3.88 8.08 -28.37
CA ASP A 222 2.93 7.38 -27.48
C ASP A 222 2.48 8.25 -26.28
N PHE A 223 2.76 9.55 -26.31
CA PHE A 223 2.39 10.53 -25.28
C PHE A 223 0.91 10.93 -25.34
N GLY A 224 0.01 9.93 -25.25
CA GLY A 224 -1.27 10.15 -24.57
C GLY A 224 -1.02 10.70 -23.16
N LYS A 225 -2.05 11.25 -22.49
CA LYS A 225 -1.92 11.89 -21.16
C LYS A 225 -1.33 10.93 -20.12
N LEU A 226 0.00 10.87 -20.01
CA LEU A 226 0.71 10.01 -19.06
C LEU A 226 0.49 10.56 -17.65
N VAL A 227 -0.28 9.83 -16.85
CA VAL A 227 -0.47 10.12 -15.43
C VAL A 227 0.47 9.21 -14.65
N ILE A 228 1.31 9.81 -13.81
CA ILE A 228 2.36 9.11 -13.07
C ILE A 228 2.01 9.10 -11.58
N LEU A 229 2.10 7.93 -10.96
CA LEU A 229 1.94 7.76 -9.52
C LEU A 229 3.27 8.06 -8.80
N PRO A 230 3.26 8.92 -7.76
CA PRO A 230 4.48 9.27 -7.02
C PRO A 230 4.97 8.11 -6.14
N SER A 231 6.23 8.14 -5.70
CA SER A 231 6.79 7.13 -4.78
C SER A 231 6.12 7.12 -3.40
N SER A 232 5.49 8.22 -3.00
CA SER A 232 4.67 8.30 -1.78
C SER A 232 3.33 7.54 -1.88
N PHE A 233 2.95 7.10 -3.07
CA PHE A 233 1.76 6.30 -3.28
C PHE A 233 2.10 4.81 -3.20
N THR A 234 1.66 4.15 -2.13
CA THR A 234 1.98 2.73 -1.89
C THR A 234 1.46 1.85 -3.03
N GLY A 235 2.36 1.06 -3.62
CA GLY A 235 2.05 0.20 -4.78
C GLY A 235 2.33 0.87 -6.12
N SER A 236 2.69 2.16 -6.16
CA SER A 236 3.18 2.79 -7.40
C SER A 236 4.51 2.17 -7.82
N PRO A 237 4.84 2.09 -9.11
CA PRO A 237 6.08 1.43 -9.51
C PRO A 237 7.34 2.10 -8.90
N ARG A 238 7.29 3.40 -8.62
CA ARG A 238 8.39 4.12 -7.93
C ARG A 238 8.50 3.70 -6.48
N TYR A 239 7.37 3.58 -5.78
CA TYR A 239 7.33 3.00 -4.44
C TYR A 239 8.00 1.61 -4.44
N MET A 240 7.63 0.74 -5.38
CA MET A 240 8.21 -0.61 -5.51
C MET A 240 9.72 -0.57 -5.76
N HIS A 241 10.16 0.35 -6.62
CA HIS A 241 11.55 0.54 -6.95
C HIS A 241 12.37 1.00 -5.74
N GLU A 242 11.93 2.04 -5.03
CA GLU A 242 12.61 2.53 -3.82
C GLU A 242 12.76 1.42 -2.78
N ARG A 243 11.69 0.64 -2.55
CA ARG A 243 11.68 -0.44 -1.56
C ARG A 243 12.65 -1.56 -1.95
N THR A 244 12.77 -1.86 -3.24
CA THR A 244 13.75 -2.81 -3.77
C THR A 244 15.18 -2.30 -3.60
N GLN A 245 15.44 -1.02 -3.86
CA GLN A 245 16.76 -0.41 -3.68
C GLN A 245 17.18 -0.35 -2.21
N ASP A 246 16.24 -0.05 -1.31
CA ASP A 246 16.48 -0.09 0.14
C ASP A 246 16.79 -1.53 0.58
N ALA A 247 16.10 -2.54 0.03
CA ALA A 247 16.41 -3.96 0.29
C ALA A 247 17.86 -4.32 -0.10
N MET A 248 18.32 -3.84 -1.26
CA MET A 248 19.71 -4.03 -1.69
C MET A 248 20.71 -3.31 -0.79
N THR A 249 20.31 -2.18 -0.17
CA THR A 249 21.17 -1.46 0.79
C THR A 249 21.43 -2.28 2.04
N TYR A 250 20.44 -3.02 2.55
CA TYR A 250 20.67 -3.95 3.66
C TYR A 250 21.64 -5.06 3.27
N VAL A 251 21.49 -5.62 2.06
CA VAL A 251 22.35 -6.71 1.60
C VAL A 251 23.79 -6.24 1.44
N ARG A 252 23.99 -5.02 0.94
CA ARG A 252 25.33 -4.42 0.81
C ARG A 252 26.02 -4.27 2.16
N ASN A 253 25.28 -3.93 3.20
CA ASN A 253 25.85 -3.59 4.51
C ASN A 253 25.91 -4.77 5.49
N TYR A 254 24.96 -5.71 5.40
CA TYR A 254 24.84 -6.85 6.33
C TYR A 254 25.08 -8.20 5.66
N GLY A 255 25.20 -8.25 4.33
CA GLY A 255 25.30 -9.49 3.58
C GLY A 255 23.92 -10.09 3.25
N ARG A 256 23.95 -11.32 2.72
CA ARG A 256 22.73 -12.05 2.33
C ARG A 256 21.88 -12.42 3.56
N PRO A 257 20.54 -12.47 3.45
CA PRO A 257 19.69 -12.97 4.53
C PRO A 257 19.90 -14.47 4.74
N ASP A 258 20.05 -14.90 5.99
CA ASP A 258 20.17 -16.31 6.37
C ASP A 258 18.82 -17.00 6.60
N LEU A 259 17.82 -16.26 7.10
CA LEU A 259 16.52 -16.78 7.46
C LEU A 259 15.40 -15.90 6.89
N PHE A 260 14.33 -16.55 6.45
CA PHE A 260 13.06 -15.93 6.09
C PHE A 260 11.97 -16.50 6.99
N ILE A 261 11.33 -15.64 7.78
CA ILE A 261 10.33 -16.04 8.78
C ILE A 261 8.99 -15.44 8.38
N THR A 262 7.98 -16.30 8.20
CA THR A 262 6.61 -15.88 7.87
C THR A 262 5.70 -16.16 9.06
N PHE A 263 4.97 -15.13 9.48
CA PHE A 263 3.94 -15.23 10.50
C PHE A 263 2.58 -15.27 9.82
N THR A 264 1.83 -16.33 10.06
CA THR A 264 0.45 -16.47 9.56
C THR A 264 -0.49 -16.27 10.74
N TYR A 265 -1.00 -15.03 10.87
CA TYR A 265 -2.01 -14.68 11.86
C TYR A 265 -3.37 -15.19 11.42
N ASP A 266 -3.99 -15.95 12.31
CA ASP A 266 -5.13 -16.78 11.99
C ASP A 266 -6.44 -16.07 12.37
N THR A 267 -7.24 -15.72 11.37
CA THR A 267 -8.68 -15.56 11.57
C THR A 267 -9.31 -16.84 11.08
N TRP A 268 -9.88 -17.64 11.99
CA TRP A 268 -10.53 -18.96 11.84
C TRP A 268 -11.18 -19.31 10.48
N THR A 269 -11.60 -18.35 9.66
CA THR A 269 -12.13 -18.55 8.29
C THR A 269 -11.07 -18.89 7.24
N VAL A 270 -9.81 -18.57 7.48
CA VAL A 270 -8.72 -18.70 6.49
C VAL A 270 -8.04 -20.09 6.51
N TRP A 271 -8.30 -20.90 7.55
CA TRP A 271 -7.92 -22.32 7.58
C TRP A 271 -8.40 -23.11 6.36
N ASN A 272 -9.47 -22.67 5.70
CA ASN A 272 -10.00 -23.32 4.52
C ASN A 272 -9.50 -22.73 3.18
N SER A 273 -8.72 -21.63 3.18
CA SER A 273 -8.44 -20.87 1.95
C SER A 273 -7.00 -20.39 1.73
N GLN A 274 -6.04 -20.60 2.65
CA GLN A 274 -4.66 -20.14 2.45
C GLN A 274 -3.67 -21.17 1.86
N GLN A 275 -2.84 -20.65 0.95
CA GLN A 275 -1.81 -21.25 0.10
C GLN A 275 -0.70 -22.08 0.78
N GLU A 276 -0.74 -22.27 2.10
CA GLU A 276 0.25 -23.07 2.84
C GLU A 276 -0.14 -24.55 2.95
N PHE A 277 -1.40 -24.89 2.68
CA PHE A 277 -1.79 -26.29 2.54
C PHE A 277 -1.36 -26.87 1.18
N PRO A 278 -1.05 -28.17 1.12
CA PRO A 278 -0.83 -28.86 -0.13
C PRO A 278 -2.08 -28.71 -1.02
N VAL A 279 -2.09 -27.75 -1.94
CA VAL A 279 -3.11 -27.67 -2.98
C VAL A 279 -2.90 -28.88 -3.87
N TYR A 280 -3.93 -29.69 -4.09
CA TYR A 280 -3.85 -30.83 -4.98
C TYR A 280 -4.35 -30.43 -6.37
N GLU A 281 -3.49 -30.56 -7.37
CA GLU A 281 -3.91 -30.51 -8.78
C GLU A 281 -4.11 -31.95 -9.24
N GLY A 282 -5.38 -32.35 -9.41
CA GLY A 282 -5.76 -33.75 -9.60
C GLY A 282 -5.51 -34.57 -8.32
N TRP A 283 -4.45 -35.39 -8.34
CA TRP A 283 -4.03 -36.27 -7.22
C TRP A 283 -2.62 -35.99 -6.70
N ARG A 284 -1.93 -34.97 -7.23
CA ARG A 284 -0.59 -34.58 -6.77
C ARG A 284 -0.66 -33.30 -5.97
N CYS A 285 0.01 -33.31 -4.83
CA CYS A 285 0.26 -32.13 -4.06
C CYS A 285 1.20 -31.19 -4.85
N THR A 286 0.79 -29.93 -5.05
CA THR A 286 1.59 -28.85 -5.66
C THR A 286 2.84 -28.48 -4.86
N LYS A 287 2.92 -28.91 -3.59
CA LYS A 287 4.06 -28.75 -2.68
C LYS A 287 4.84 -30.06 -2.50
N ASP A 288 4.58 -31.08 -3.32
CA ASP A 288 5.20 -32.42 -3.31
C ASP A 288 5.15 -33.14 -1.96
N PHE A 289 4.07 -32.98 -1.21
CA PHE A 289 3.80 -33.87 -0.08
C PHE A 289 3.29 -35.23 -0.61
N PRO A 290 3.70 -36.36 -0.01
CA PRO A 290 4.62 -36.49 1.12
C PRO A 290 6.09 -36.23 0.74
N LYS A 291 6.81 -35.47 1.57
CA LYS A 291 8.25 -35.19 1.37
C LYS A 291 9.11 -36.40 1.73
N ARG A 292 10.30 -36.52 1.13
CA ARG A 292 11.29 -37.56 1.49
C ARG A 292 11.82 -37.36 2.90
N LEU A 293 12.01 -38.46 3.64
CA LEU A 293 12.68 -38.45 4.95
C LEU A 293 14.18 -38.27 4.77
N VAL A 294 14.78 -37.40 5.58
CA VAL A 294 16.22 -37.08 5.58
C VAL A 294 16.67 -36.85 7.02
N LYS A 295 17.77 -37.49 7.44
CA LYS A 295 18.27 -37.43 8.83
C LYS A 295 18.77 -36.06 9.24
N GLU A 296 19.27 -35.27 8.28
CA GLU A 296 19.85 -33.95 8.46
C GLU A 296 19.44 -33.01 7.32
N THR A 297 19.47 -31.69 7.58
CA THR A 297 19.15 -30.69 6.55
C THR A 297 20.29 -30.61 5.54
N GLN A 298 19.98 -30.70 4.25
CA GLN A 298 20.96 -30.66 3.17
C GLN A 298 20.68 -29.48 2.24
N SER A 299 21.73 -28.90 1.64
CA SER A 299 21.57 -27.93 0.57
C SER A 299 20.96 -28.61 -0.66
N GLY A 300 19.86 -28.09 -1.20
CA GLY A 300 19.24 -28.60 -2.42
C GLY A 300 19.88 -28.03 -3.69
N ASP A 301 19.74 -28.77 -4.78
CA ASP A 301 20.32 -28.46 -6.10
C ASP A 301 19.66 -27.26 -6.78
N ASP A 302 18.44 -26.92 -6.38
CA ASP A 302 17.63 -25.79 -6.87
C ASP A 302 17.80 -24.52 -6.01
N GLY A 303 18.58 -24.61 -4.92
CA GLY A 303 18.78 -23.52 -3.98
C GLY A 303 17.91 -23.53 -2.74
N TYR A 304 16.95 -24.46 -2.64
CA TYR A 304 16.14 -24.63 -1.44
C TYR A 304 16.72 -25.75 -0.56
N PRO A 305 16.80 -25.56 0.76
CA PRO A 305 17.27 -26.61 1.64
C PRO A 305 16.28 -27.79 1.67
N LYS A 306 16.81 -29.01 1.57
CA LYS A 306 16.08 -30.24 1.90
C LYS A 306 16.07 -30.39 3.41
N TYR A 307 15.04 -29.85 4.07
CA TYR A 307 14.94 -29.86 5.53
C TYR A 307 14.95 -31.27 6.12
N ARG A 308 15.60 -31.40 7.28
CA ARG A 308 15.58 -32.60 8.11
C ARG A 308 14.15 -33.06 8.41
N ARG A 309 13.85 -34.30 8.03
CA ARG A 309 12.58 -35.01 8.29
C ARG A 309 12.92 -36.43 8.71
N ARG A 310 13.09 -36.66 10.01
CA ARG A 310 13.55 -37.96 10.53
C ARG A 310 12.47 -39.02 10.43
N ALA A 311 12.87 -40.23 10.06
CA ALA A 311 12.03 -41.42 10.15
C ALA A 311 11.72 -41.74 11.63
N PRO A 312 10.65 -42.48 11.94
CA PRO A 312 10.36 -42.87 13.33
C PRO A 312 11.52 -43.60 14.01
N GLU A 313 12.22 -44.46 13.27
CA GLU A 313 13.44 -45.16 13.70
C GLU A 313 14.62 -44.24 14.04
N ASP A 314 14.65 -43.03 13.47
CA ASP A 314 15.67 -42.01 13.73
C ASP A 314 15.20 -40.96 14.76
N GLY A 315 14.13 -41.24 15.51
CA GLY A 315 13.52 -40.30 16.46
C GLY A 315 12.55 -39.29 15.82
N GLY A 316 11.99 -39.62 14.65
CA GLY A 316 10.86 -38.92 14.06
C GLY A 316 9.54 -39.21 14.79
N PHE A 317 8.55 -38.32 14.64
CA PHE A 317 7.25 -38.45 15.29
C PHE A 317 6.21 -39.05 14.35
N THR A 318 5.25 -39.78 14.93
CA THR A 318 4.05 -40.27 14.25
C THR A 318 2.82 -39.89 15.05
N ALA A 319 1.78 -39.39 14.39
CA ALA A 319 0.50 -39.07 14.97
C ALA A 319 -0.61 -39.88 14.29
N THR A 320 -1.55 -40.40 15.05
CA THR A 320 -2.74 -41.04 14.49
C THR A 320 -3.89 -40.04 14.45
N ILE A 321 -4.37 -39.73 13.25
CA ILE A 321 -5.47 -38.80 13.02
C ILE A 321 -6.72 -39.62 12.66
N GLN A 322 -7.85 -39.33 13.32
CA GLN A 322 -9.13 -39.95 13.01
C GLN A 322 -9.80 -39.15 11.88
N ARG A 323 -10.06 -39.80 10.74
CA ARG A 323 -10.79 -39.19 9.61
C ARG A 323 -12.20 -39.76 9.57
N GLY A 324 -13.17 -38.96 10.00
CA GLY A 324 -14.57 -39.39 10.07
C GLY A 324 -14.79 -40.52 11.08
N ASN A 325 -15.87 -41.30 10.90
CA ASN A 325 -16.32 -42.22 11.95
C ASN A 325 -15.56 -43.55 12.04
N GLN A 326 -14.68 -43.93 11.09
CA GLN A 326 -14.13 -45.31 11.07
C GLN A 326 -12.70 -45.50 10.54
N GLU A 327 -11.94 -44.46 10.19
CA GLU A 327 -10.57 -44.66 9.65
C GLU A 327 -9.51 -43.88 10.45
N HIS A 328 -8.55 -44.61 11.01
CA HIS A 328 -7.37 -44.05 11.67
C HIS A 328 -6.21 -44.00 10.68
N ILE A 329 -5.76 -42.79 10.34
CA ILE A 329 -4.61 -42.58 9.46
C ILE A 329 -3.39 -42.27 10.32
N THR A 330 -2.32 -43.03 10.15
CA THR A 330 -1.03 -42.72 10.79
C THR A 330 -0.24 -41.78 9.90
N VAL A 331 0.11 -40.62 10.44
CA VAL A 331 0.82 -39.53 9.76
C VAL A 331 2.21 -39.41 10.38
N ASP A 332 3.24 -39.49 9.54
CA ASP A 332 4.64 -39.28 9.93
C ASP A 332 5.15 -37.89 9.52
N ASN A 333 6.42 -37.62 9.82
CA ASN A 333 7.11 -36.38 9.46
C ASN A 333 7.14 -36.05 7.95
N LYS A 334 6.74 -36.96 7.05
CA LYS A 334 6.68 -36.66 5.62
C LYS A 334 5.57 -35.66 5.27
N TRP A 335 4.56 -35.58 6.12
CA TRP A 335 3.33 -34.80 5.90
C TRP A 335 3.29 -33.46 6.65
N VAL A 336 4.28 -33.19 7.50
CA VAL A 336 4.28 -32.03 8.39
C VAL A 336 5.02 -30.85 7.74
N VAL A 337 4.43 -29.66 7.70
CA VAL A 337 5.14 -28.44 7.25
C VAL A 337 6.21 -28.08 8.28
N SER A 338 7.39 -27.64 7.85
CA SER A 338 8.45 -27.23 8.78
C SER A 338 7.96 -26.04 9.62
N TYR A 339 8.06 -26.12 10.95
CA TYR A 339 7.67 -25.06 11.86
C TYR A 339 8.66 -24.95 13.02
N SER A 340 8.65 -23.82 13.72
CA SER A 340 9.40 -23.65 14.97
C SER A 340 8.45 -23.76 16.17
N PRO A 341 8.46 -24.87 16.93
CA PRO A 341 7.56 -25.03 18.07
C PRO A 341 7.68 -23.90 19.09
N LEU A 342 8.89 -23.40 19.31
CA LEU A 342 9.16 -22.28 20.22
C LEU A 342 8.47 -21.00 19.73
N LEU A 343 8.67 -20.63 18.47
CA LEU A 343 8.08 -19.40 17.92
C LEU A 343 6.55 -19.54 17.85
N CYS A 344 6.03 -20.66 17.34
CA CYS A 344 4.59 -20.88 17.27
C CYS A 344 3.93 -20.76 18.65
N LYS A 345 4.56 -21.32 19.69
CA LYS A 345 4.06 -21.22 21.08
C LYS A 345 4.22 -19.83 21.69
N ALA A 346 5.31 -19.12 21.38
CA ALA A 346 5.57 -17.79 21.92
C ALA A 346 4.61 -16.74 21.36
N PHE A 347 4.21 -16.87 20.10
CA PHE A 347 3.36 -15.89 19.40
C PHE A 347 1.93 -16.36 19.15
N ASP A 348 1.60 -17.60 19.51
CA ASP A 348 0.27 -18.22 19.30
C ASP A 348 -0.23 -18.14 17.84
N VAL A 349 0.70 -18.34 16.89
CA VAL A 349 0.43 -18.29 15.44
C VAL A 349 1.26 -19.34 14.70
N HIS A 350 0.86 -19.66 13.46
CA HIS A 350 1.68 -20.52 12.61
C HIS A 350 2.89 -19.74 12.09
N ILE A 351 4.09 -20.25 12.35
CA ILE A 351 5.35 -19.62 11.93
C ILE A 351 6.17 -20.60 11.10
N ASN A 352 6.31 -20.25 9.83
CA ASN A 352 7.22 -20.94 8.91
C ASN A 352 8.60 -20.28 8.98
N VAL A 353 9.65 -21.09 9.10
CA VAL A 353 11.05 -20.64 9.12
C VAL A 353 11.78 -21.29 7.96
N GLU A 354 12.23 -20.46 7.02
CA GLU A 354 12.93 -20.89 5.83
C GLU A 354 14.41 -20.46 5.89
N TYR A 355 15.33 -21.42 5.74
CA TYR A 355 16.75 -21.14 5.57
C TYR A 355 17.02 -20.69 4.13
N CYS A 356 17.65 -19.52 4.02
CA CYS A 356 17.96 -18.83 2.79
C CYS A 356 19.49 -18.76 2.63
N ASN A 357 20.04 -19.38 1.57
CA ASN A 357 21.49 -19.36 1.35
C ASN A 357 21.89 -18.78 -0.02
N LEU A 358 20.92 -18.48 -0.89
CA LEU A 358 21.22 -17.96 -2.22
C LEU A 358 21.00 -16.45 -2.30
N ILE A 359 21.74 -15.79 -3.19
CA ILE A 359 21.46 -14.39 -3.59
C ILE A 359 20.02 -14.25 -4.12
N LYS A 360 19.46 -15.32 -4.69
CA LYS A 360 18.04 -15.40 -5.08
C LYS A 360 17.10 -15.16 -3.89
N SER A 361 17.51 -15.39 -2.66
CA SER A 361 16.71 -15.12 -1.45
C SER A 361 16.44 -13.63 -1.23
N ILE A 362 17.24 -12.72 -1.80
CA ILE A 362 16.93 -11.27 -1.81
C ILE A 362 15.59 -11.02 -2.48
N LYS A 363 15.23 -11.85 -3.48
CA LYS A 363 13.92 -11.76 -4.12
C LYS A 363 12.80 -11.91 -3.12
N TYR A 364 12.96 -12.64 -2.00
CA TYR A 364 11.91 -12.78 -0.99
C TYR A 364 11.67 -11.49 -0.20
N VAL A 365 12.73 -10.74 0.10
CA VAL A 365 12.61 -9.40 0.71
C VAL A 365 11.78 -8.51 -0.20
N CYS A 366 12.09 -8.51 -1.49
CA CYS A 366 11.34 -7.72 -2.48
C CYS A 366 10.00 -8.35 -2.84
N LYS A 367 9.82 -9.67 -2.73
CA LYS A 367 8.63 -10.40 -3.21
C LYS A 367 7.40 -9.97 -2.47
N TYR A 368 7.42 -9.82 -1.15
CA TYR A 368 6.22 -9.39 -0.43
C TYR A 368 5.96 -7.89 -0.52
N ILE A 369 6.96 -7.14 -0.97
CA ILE A 369 6.79 -5.75 -1.39
C ILE A 369 6.14 -5.76 -2.79
N SER A 370 6.66 -6.57 -3.73
CA SER A 370 6.35 -6.62 -5.17
C SER A 370 5.18 -7.49 -5.59
N LYS A 371 4.79 -8.44 -4.74
CA LYS A 371 3.56 -9.21 -4.82
C LYS A 371 2.49 -8.23 -4.38
N GLY A 372 2.03 -7.42 -5.33
CA GLY A 372 0.94 -6.48 -5.13
C GLY A 372 -0.31 -7.18 -4.60
N THR A 373 -1.39 -6.42 -4.46
CA THR A 373 -2.71 -7.00 -4.14
C THR A 373 -3.10 -8.06 -5.16
N ASP A 374 -3.87 -9.05 -4.75
CA ASP A 374 -4.39 -10.07 -5.66
C ASP A 374 -5.10 -9.37 -6.84
N GLN A 375 -4.71 -9.75 -8.07
CA GLN A 375 -5.19 -9.15 -9.30
C GLN A 375 -5.88 -10.21 -10.16
N ALA A 376 -7.05 -9.85 -10.69
CA ALA A 376 -7.64 -10.56 -11.82
C ALA A 376 -7.11 -9.94 -13.12
N ILE A 377 -6.38 -10.72 -13.93
CA ILE A 377 -5.81 -10.23 -15.18
C ILE A 377 -6.91 -10.13 -16.23
N PHE A 378 -7.25 -8.92 -16.65
CA PHE A 378 -8.11 -8.64 -17.80
C PHE A 378 -7.31 -7.82 -18.81
N THR A 379 -7.16 -8.32 -20.02
CA THR A 379 -6.42 -7.63 -21.09
C THR A 379 -7.39 -6.77 -21.89
N LEU A 380 -7.34 -5.43 -21.76
CA LEU A 380 -7.91 -4.51 -22.76
C LEU A 380 -7.20 -3.14 -22.75
N GLU A 381 -6.74 -2.77 -23.94
CA GLU A 381 -6.34 -1.45 -24.47
C GLU A 381 -5.03 -0.75 -24.04
N SER A 382 -4.51 0.06 -24.99
CA SER A 382 -3.11 0.45 -25.17
C SER A 382 -2.74 1.87 -24.70
N GLU A 383 -3.53 2.48 -23.81
CA GLU A 383 -3.15 3.74 -23.18
C GLU A 383 -2.50 3.46 -21.82
N ARG A 384 -1.18 3.67 -21.72
CA ARG A 384 -0.40 3.46 -20.48
C ARG A 384 -0.67 4.60 -19.47
N ASP A 385 -1.74 4.49 -18.69
CA ASP A 385 -1.99 5.32 -17.50
C ASP A 385 -1.72 4.50 -16.22
N GLU A 386 -0.80 4.96 -15.36
CA GLU A 386 -0.43 4.24 -14.12
C GLU A 386 -1.57 4.16 -13.11
N ILE A 387 -2.54 5.09 -13.13
CA ILE A 387 -3.74 5.01 -12.29
C ILE A 387 -4.61 3.86 -12.76
N THR A 388 -4.83 3.77 -14.07
CA THR A 388 -5.62 2.72 -14.70
C THR A 388 -4.98 1.35 -14.44
N GLU A 389 -3.67 1.23 -14.63
CA GLU A 389 -2.90 0.02 -14.32
C GLU A 389 -2.97 -0.36 -12.82
N TYR A 390 -2.89 0.63 -11.92
CA TYR A 390 -3.01 0.40 -10.47
C TYR A 390 -4.42 -0.07 -10.06
N GLN A 391 -5.46 0.44 -10.71
CA GLN A 391 -6.85 0.09 -10.44
C GLN A 391 -7.25 -1.26 -11.05
N HIS A 392 -6.69 -1.62 -12.19
CA HIS A 392 -7.10 -2.79 -12.97
C HIS A 392 -7.03 -4.10 -12.19
N GLY A 393 -8.19 -4.75 -12.06
CA GLY A 393 -8.30 -6.10 -11.50
C GLY A 393 -7.97 -6.21 -10.01
N ARG A 394 -7.75 -5.09 -9.31
CA ARG A 394 -7.29 -5.07 -7.92
C ARG A 394 -8.41 -5.44 -6.95
N TYR A 395 -8.13 -6.46 -6.14
CA TYR A 395 -8.96 -6.88 -5.02
C TYR A 395 -8.48 -6.26 -3.70
N ILE A 396 -9.41 -5.74 -2.89
CA ILE A 396 -9.13 -5.17 -1.56
C ILE A 396 -10.06 -5.78 -0.53
N ARG A 397 -9.49 -6.31 0.57
CA ARG A 397 -10.25 -6.85 1.69
C ARG A 397 -10.53 -5.81 2.75
N SER A 398 -11.57 -6.04 3.56
CA SER A 398 -11.98 -5.14 4.64
C SER A 398 -10.87 -4.85 5.67
N ASN A 399 -10.01 -5.81 5.99
CA ASN A 399 -8.87 -5.61 6.88
C ASN A 399 -7.80 -4.70 6.24
N GLU A 400 -7.47 -4.91 4.96
CA GLU A 400 -6.55 -4.01 4.23
C GLU A 400 -7.15 -2.61 4.13
N ALA A 401 -8.42 -2.50 3.74
CA ALA A 401 -9.14 -1.24 3.63
C ALA A 401 -9.11 -0.46 4.96
N LEU A 402 -9.35 -1.12 6.09
CA LEU A 402 -9.29 -0.48 7.41
C LEU A 402 -7.86 -0.06 7.78
N TRP A 403 -6.87 -0.91 7.52
CA TRP A 403 -5.45 -0.62 7.77
C TRP A 403 -4.99 0.62 6.98
N ARG A 404 -5.37 0.68 5.70
CA ARG A 404 -5.08 1.79 4.79
C ARG A 404 -5.83 3.05 5.20
N LEU A 405 -7.09 2.92 5.64
CA LEU A 405 -7.91 4.02 6.08
C LEU A 405 -7.31 4.73 7.31
N PHE A 406 -6.76 3.96 8.25
CA PHE A 406 -6.04 4.51 9.40
C PHE A 406 -4.60 4.96 9.08
N SER A 407 -4.17 4.90 7.81
CA SER A 407 -2.80 5.21 7.40
C SER A 407 -1.73 4.42 8.17
N PHE A 408 -2.03 3.20 8.57
CA PHE A 408 -1.05 2.37 9.26
C PHE A 408 0.07 1.95 8.28
N PRO A 409 1.33 1.93 8.74
CA PRO A 409 2.44 1.45 7.92
C PRO A 409 2.18 0.02 7.47
N ILE A 410 2.35 -0.24 6.16
CA ILE A 410 2.22 -1.58 5.58
C ILE A 410 3.57 -2.30 5.56
N HIS A 411 4.65 -1.52 5.50
CA HIS A 411 6.01 -2.01 5.51
C HIS A 411 6.81 -1.21 6.52
N GLU A 412 7.31 -1.91 7.52
CA GLU A 412 8.31 -1.40 8.46
C GLU A 412 9.66 -2.02 8.14
N ARG A 413 10.73 -1.27 8.39
CA ARG A 413 12.09 -1.70 8.08
C ARG A 413 13.04 -1.16 9.12
N TYR A 414 13.99 -1.99 9.47
CA TYR A 414 15.05 -1.65 10.41
C TYR A 414 16.36 -2.26 9.90
N PRO A 415 17.48 -1.51 9.91
CA PRO A 415 17.60 -0.09 10.27
C PRO A 415 16.98 0.90 9.26
N THR A 416 16.91 2.18 9.60
CA THR A 416 16.37 3.19 8.66
C THR A 416 17.36 3.48 7.52
N VAL A 417 16.86 3.52 6.28
CA VAL A 417 17.63 3.93 5.09
C VAL A 417 17.31 5.39 4.75
N ILE A 418 18.34 6.23 4.67
CA ILE A 418 18.27 7.65 4.32
C ILE A 418 18.79 7.85 2.90
N HIS A 419 17.98 8.49 2.05
CA HIS A 419 18.34 8.74 0.66
C HIS A 419 19.26 9.96 0.56
N LEU A 420 20.31 9.80 -0.23
CA LEU A 420 21.35 10.78 -0.47
C LEU A 420 21.36 11.17 -1.94
N SER A 421 21.24 12.47 -2.22
CA SER A 421 21.28 13.02 -3.58
C SER A 421 22.65 12.80 -4.23
N VAL A 422 22.65 12.60 -5.54
CA VAL A 422 23.86 12.62 -6.37
C VAL A 422 23.55 13.37 -7.67
N HIS A 423 24.47 14.21 -8.09
CA HIS A 423 24.38 15.00 -9.32
C HIS A 423 25.75 15.58 -9.65
N LEU A 424 25.95 15.98 -10.91
CA LEU A 424 27.11 16.77 -11.32
C LEU A 424 27.04 18.19 -10.74
N GLN A 425 28.14 18.93 -10.81
CA GLN A 425 28.18 20.33 -10.38
C GLN A 425 27.07 21.14 -11.07
N ASN A 426 26.31 21.90 -10.28
CA ASN A 426 25.13 22.65 -10.72
C ASN A 426 23.97 21.81 -11.30
N GLY A 427 24.04 20.48 -11.21
CA GLY A 427 22.97 19.55 -11.64
C GLY A 427 21.93 19.26 -10.57
N GLN A 428 21.75 20.15 -9.59
CA GLN A 428 20.79 19.97 -8.50
C GLN A 428 19.36 19.95 -9.04
N CYS A 429 18.51 19.06 -8.51
CA CYS A 429 17.10 19.08 -8.84
C CYS A 429 16.42 20.26 -8.13
N VAL A 430 15.76 21.14 -8.90
CA VAL A 430 15.06 22.31 -8.38
C VAL A 430 13.61 22.26 -8.85
N TYR A 431 12.67 22.20 -7.90
CA TYR A 431 11.23 22.18 -8.19
C TYR A 431 10.70 23.58 -8.30
N PHE A 432 10.28 24.01 -9.48
CA PHE A 432 9.64 25.30 -9.64
C PHE A 432 8.22 25.21 -10.15
N THR A 433 7.41 26.13 -9.65
CA THR A 433 6.17 26.54 -10.29
C THR A 433 6.48 27.71 -11.22
N GLN A 434 5.58 28.00 -12.16
CA GLN A 434 5.74 29.10 -13.12
C GLN A 434 6.01 30.44 -12.42
N ASP A 435 5.50 30.61 -11.19
CA ASP A 435 5.64 31.81 -10.37
C ASP A 435 6.88 31.80 -9.43
N SER A 436 7.58 30.67 -9.31
CA SER A 436 8.73 30.49 -8.41
C SER A 436 10.07 30.29 -9.13
N LEU A 437 10.05 30.12 -10.45
CA LEU A 437 11.24 29.86 -11.27
C LEU A 437 12.34 30.89 -11.04
N GLN A 438 12.03 32.19 -11.08
CA GLN A 438 13.04 33.25 -10.98
C GLN A 438 13.71 33.29 -9.60
N ARG A 439 12.94 33.12 -8.51
CA ARG A 439 13.48 33.02 -7.14
C ARG A 439 14.32 31.76 -6.92
N GLN A 440 14.05 30.69 -7.65
CA GLN A 440 14.73 29.40 -7.50
C GLN A 440 15.97 29.24 -8.38
N LEU A 441 16.06 30.00 -9.48
CA LEU A 441 17.29 30.15 -10.25
C LEU A 441 18.35 30.94 -9.47
N GLU A 442 17.92 31.88 -8.61
CA GLU A 442 18.81 32.68 -7.75
C GLU A 442 19.19 31.96 -6.45
N ALA A 443 18.34 31.07 -5.94
CA ALA A 443 18.61 30.29 -4.73
C ALA A 443 19.33 28.98 -5.08
N GLN A 444 20.63 28.89 -4.80
CA GLN A 444 21.37 27.64 -4.91
C GLN A 444 20.75 26.58 -3.99
N ALA A 445 20.12 25.55 -4.56
CA ALA A 445 19.34 24.60 -3.80
C ALA A 445 20.26 23.65 -3.02
N ASN A 446 20.31 23.76 -1.69
CA ASN A 446 21.10 22.86 -0.85
C ASN A 446 20.64 21.41 -1.00
N SER A 447 21.48 20.58 -1.62
CA SER A 447 21.33 19.12 -1.70
C SER A 447 22.10 18.45 -0.56
N THR A 448 21.81 17.18 -0.27
CA THR A 448 22.59 16.45 0.74
C THR A 448 24.06 16.32 0.33
N LEU A 449 24.36 16.32 -0.97
CA LEU A 449 25.74 16.24 -1.47
C LEU A 449 26.51 17.54 -1.26
N THR A 450 25.92 18.69 -1.63
CA THR A 450 26.61 19.98 -1.45
C THR A 450 26.74 20.38 0.01
N VAL A 451 25.77 19.99 0.84
CA VAL A 451 25.86 20.20 2.30
C VAL A 451 26.87 19.24 2.92
N PHE A 452 27.05 18.03 2.39
CA PHE A 452 28.13 17.15 2.84
C PHE A 452 29.51 17.78 2.58
N PHE A 453 29.73 18.38 1.41
CA PHE A 453 30.97 19.10 1.14
C PHE A 453 31.21 20.26 2.12
N GLN A 454 30.16 21.03 2.42
CA GLN A 454 30.23 22.07 3.43
C GLN A 454 30.55 21.49 4.83
N LEU A 455 29.92 20.38 5.19
CA LEU A 455 30.16 19.70 6.46
C LEU A 455 31.62 19.23 6.57
N CYS A 456 32.22 18.70 5.50
CA CYS A 456 33.63 18.34 5.44
C CYS A 456 34.56 19.56 5.57
N ARG A 457 34.13 20.78 5.21
CA ARG A 457 34.91 22.01 5.46
C ARG A 457 34.83 22.46 6.91
N GLU A 458 33.67 22.28 7.53
CA GLU A 458 33.36 22.78 8.88
C GLU A 458 33.82 21.84 9.99
N GLU A 459 33.79 20.51 9.77
CA GLU A 459 34.08 19.52 10.82
C GLU A 459 35.13 18.49 10.38
N ASP A 460 36.17 18.30 11.21
CA ASP A 460 37.24 17.33 10.92
C ASP A 460 36.76 15.87 10.95
N PHE A 461 35.79 15.53 11.80
CA PHE A 461 35.21 14.18 11.80
C PHE A 461 34.52 13.86 10.47
N ALA A 462 33.83 14.82 9.87
CA ALA A 462 33.16 14.60 8.58
C ALA A 462 34.14 14.32 7.44
N LYS A 463 35.37 14.86 7.51
CA LYS A 463 36.44 14.55 6.54
C LYS A 463 36.86 13.07 6.57
N THR A 464 36.63 12.37 7.68
CA THR A 464 36.92 10.94 7.80
C THR A 464 35.85 10.05 7.17
N LEU A 465 34.70 10.61 6.77
CA LEU A 465 33.54 9.84 6.32
C LEU A 465 33.48 9.72 4.80
N LEU A 466 33.04 8.54 4.35
CA LEU A 466 32.43 8.39 3.03
C LEU A 466 31.02 8.99 3.06
N TYR A 467 30.55 9.46 1.91
CA TYR A 467 29.23 10.09 1.82
C TYR A 467 28.09 9.17 2.27
N VAL A 468 28.16 7.88 1.92
CA VAL A 468 27.20 6.85 2.34
C VAL A 468 27.14 6.63 3.87
N ASN A 469 28.18 7.01 4.60
CA ASN A 469 28.28 6.82 6.05
C ASN A 469 27.79 8.04 6.83
N VAL A 470 27.54 9.17 6.17
CA VAL A 470 27.08 10.41 6.85
C VAL A 470 25.79 10.17 7.64
N PRO A 471 24.76 9.47 7.12
CA PRO A 471 23.53 9.24 7.88
C PRO A 471 23.70 8.45 9.17
N LYS A 472 24.81 7.71 9.32
CA LYS A 472 25.15 6.99 10.55
C LYS A 472 25.43 7.93 11.72
N TYR A 473 25.96 9.13 11.45
CA TYR A 473 26.42 10.09 12.48
C TYR A 473 25.65 11.40 12.47
N TYR A 474 25.03 11.74 11.34
CA TYR A 474 24.29 12.99 11.15
C TYR A 474 22.86 12.72 10.67
N THR A 475 21.94 13.60 11.05
CA THR A 475 20.54 13.60 10.60
C THR A 475 20.31 14.75 9.64
N TRP A 476 19.61 14.49 8.54
CA TRP A 476 19.21 15.53 7.62
C TRP A 476 17.99 16.30 8.14
N CYS A 477 18.13 17.60 8.36
CA CYS A 477 17.04 18.47 8.76
C CYS A 477 16.36 19.08 7.53
N HIS A 478 15.15 18.62 7.22
CA HIS A 478 14.42 19.07 6.02
C HIS A 478 14.05 20.56 6.04
N SER A 479 13.84 21.16 7.22
CA SER A 479 13.46 22.58 7.35
C SER A 479 14.63 23.53 7.13
N THR A 480 15.81 23.20 7.66
CA THR A 480 17.01 24.03 7.51
C THR A 480 17.90 23.61 6.35
N LYS A 481 17.63 22.45 5.73
CA LYS A 481 18.45 21.82 4.68
C LYS A 481 19.91 21.68 5.10
N ARG A 482 20.13 21.18 6.32
CA ARG A 482 21.46 20.96 6.92
C ARG A 482 21.56 19.59 7.58
N PHE A 483 22.79 19.06 7.66
CA PHE A 483 23.11 17.95 8.53
C PHE A 483 23.33 18.44 9.96
N THR A 484 22.77 17.73 10.93
CA THR A 484 22.99 17.96 12.36
C THR A 484 23.51 16.68 13.01
N ARG A 485 24.42 16.79 13.99
CA ARG A 485 24.94 15.63 14.72
C ARG A 485 23.80 14.86 15.39
N ARG A 486 23.89 13.54 15.42
CA ARG A 486 22.92 12.70 16.12
C ARG A 486 22.99 12.89 17.63
N THR A 487 21.83 12.94 18.26
CA THR A 487 21.68 13.03 19.72
C THR A 487 21.52 11.65 20.39
N GLN A 488 21.17 10.64 19.60
CA GLN A 488 20.97 9.25 20.02
C GLN A 488 21.93 8.32 19.27
N GLY A 489 22.32 7.23 19.91
CA GLY A 489 23.30 6.27 19.39
C GLY A 489 24.43 5.99 20.38
N ALA A 490 25.37 5.14 19.97
CA ALA A 490 26.59 4.86 20.70
C ALA A 490 27.61 5.99 20.51
N ASP A 491 28.36 6.34 21.54
CA ASP A 491 29.43 7.34 21.42
C ASP A 491 30.56 6.81 20.53
N VAL A 492 31.12 7.69 19.71
CA VAL A 492 32.23 7.34 18.82
C VAL A 492 33.54 7.54 19.55
N GLU A 493 34.34 6.47 19.64
CA GLU A 493 35.66 6.50 20.27
C GLU A 493 36.56 7.52 19.58
N GLY A 494 37.23 8.37 20.38
CA GLY A 494 38.11 9.42 19.88
C GLY A 494 37.40 10.71 19.43
N PHE A 495 36.06 10.76 19.37
CA PHE A 495 35.32 11.95 18.92
C PHE A 495 34.19 12.36 19.89
N PRO A 496 34.51 13.16 20.93
CA PRO A 496 33.53 13.61 21.91
C PRO A 496 32.34 14.35 21.26
N GLY A 497 31.12 13.95 21.63
CA GLY A 497 29.89 14.56 21.13
C GLY A 497 29.44 14.09 19.74
N ILE A 498 30.12 13.08 19.16
CA ILE A 498 29.65 12.37 17.97
C ILE A 498 29.03 11.04 18.40
N LYS A 499 27.83 10.76 17.87
CA LYS A 499 27.11 9.52 18.12
C LYS A 499 26.83 8.76 16.83
N ALA A 500 26.96 7.45 16.90
CA ALA A 500 26.69 6.52 15.81
C ALA A 500 25.35 5.83 16.03
N SER A 501 24.47 5.88 15.04
CA SER A 501 23.28 5.02 14.97
C SER A 501 23.48 3.86 14.00
N ASP A 502 22.41 3.11 13.76
CA ASP A 502 22.29 2.03 12.79
C ASP A 502 21.85 2.51 11.39
N ALA A 503 21.66 3.81 11.20
CA ALA A 503 21.07 4.37 9.99
C ALA A 503 22.02 4.20 8.80
N LEU A 504 21.44 3.84 7.66
CA LEU A 504 22.18 3.55 6.43
C LEU A 504 21.97 4.67 5.41
N GLY A 505 23.03 5.11 4.75
CA GLY A 505 22.92 6.00 3.59
C GLY A 505 22.75 5.22 2.29
N ARG A 506 21.82 5.66 1.45
CA ARG A 506 21.63 5.14 0.08
C ARG A 506 21.73 6.27 -0.92
N VAL A 507 22.76 6.23 -1.76
CA VAL A 507 22.90 7.14 -2.89
C VAL A 507 22.02 6.66 -4.05
N TYR A 508 21.32 7.57 -4.74
CA TYR A 508 20.46 7.24 -5.88
C TYR A 508 21.20 6.48 -6.97
N THR A 509 20.55 5.44 -7.50
CA THR A 509 21.06 4.64 -8.62
C THR A 509 21.05 5.48 -9.88
N ILE A 510 22.21 5.54 -10.55
CA ILE A 510 22.41 6.29 -11.79
C ILE A 510 22.58 5.26 -12.90
N HIS A 511 21.84 5.41 -13.98
CA HIS A 511 21.98 4.52 -15.12
C HIS A 511 23.34 4.74 -15.81
N PRO A 512 24.01 3.69 -16.31
CA PRO A 512 25.29 3.82 -17.01
C PRO A 512 25.28 4.76 -18.23
N ASN A 513 24.10 5.03 -18.82
CA ASN A 513 23.96 6.01 -19.90
C ASN A 513 24.35 7.43 -19.46
N ASN A 514 24.13 7.78 -18.18
CA ASN A 514 24.66 9.00 -17.59
C ASN A 514 26.03 8.73 -16.96
N PHE A 515 26.99 8.38 -17.82
CA PHE A 515 28.25 7.76 -17.40
C PHE A 515 29.08 8.64 -16.44
N GLU A 516 29.14 9.96 -16.66
CA GLU A 516 29.87 10.87 -15.77
C GLU A 516 29.26 10.90 -14.36
N CYS A 517 27.93 11.01 -14.25
CA CYS A 517 27.26 11.00 -12.95
C CYS A 517 27.33 9.61 -12.29
N PHE A 518 27.34 8.54 -13.09
CA PHE A 518 27.57 7.17 -12.62
C PHE A 518 28.99 7.02 -12.01
N CYS A 519 30.03 7.53 -12.68
CA CYS A 519 31.38 7.54 -12.15
C CYS A 519 31.49 8.40 -10.87
N LEU A 520 30.83 9.56 -10.84
CA LEU A 520 30.77 10.39 -9.62
C LEU A 520 30.14 9.62 -8.46
N ARG A 521 29.02 8.92 -8.68
CA ARG A 521 28.39 8.05 -7.67
C ARG A 521 29.37 6.99 -7.16
N MET A 522 30.14 6.34 -8.05
CA MET A 522 31.14 5.35 -7.64
C MET A 522 32.24 5.98 -6.79
N LEU A 523 32.73 7.17 -7.16
CA LEU A 523 33.74 7.89 -6.39
C LEU A 523 33.25 8.27 -4.98
N LEU A 524 31.96 8.58 -4.80
CA LEU A 524 31.39 8.85 -3.47
C LEU A 524 31.42 7.66 -2.51
N ASP A 525 31.63 6.44 -3.02
CA ASP A 525 31.81 5.23 -2.22
C ASP A 525 33.30 4.98 -1.86
N HIS A 526 34.25 5.76 -2.40
CA HIS A 526 35.70 5.55 -2.24
C HIS A 526 36.44 6.78 -1.70
N VAL A 527 36.00 7.99 -2.02
CA VAL A 527 36.65 9.24 -1.62
C VAL A 527 36.13 9.71 -0.27
N HIS A 528 37.02 9.79 0.72
CA HIS A 528 36.72 10.29 2.05
C HIS A 528 36.73 11.82 2.10
N GLY A 529 35.73 12.40 2.77
CA GLY A 529 35.76 13.81 3.14
C GLY A 529 35.87 14.86 2.03
N PRO A 530 35.35 14.65 0.79
CA PRO A 530 35.47 15.65 -0.26
C PRO A 530 34.83 16.96 0.20
N THR A 531 35.53 18.07 -0.03
CA THR A 531 35.06 19.43 0.26
C THR A 531 34.58 20.15 -1.00
N THR A 532 34.87 19.63 -2.20
CA THR A 532 34.41 20.17 -3.48
C THR A 532 34.12 19.05 -4.47
N PHE A 533 33.53 19.40 -5.62
CA PHE A 533 33.40 18.50 -6.76
C PHE A 533 34.76 18.14 -7.39
N ASP A 534 35.76 19.02 -7.27
CA ASP A 534 37.10 18.79 -7.82
C ASP A 534 37.88 17.78 -6.97
N ASP A 535 37.63 17.76 -5.66
CA ASP A 535 38.22 16.77 -4.75
C ASP A 535 37.83 15.35 -5.15
N LEU A 536 36.60 15.14 -5.63
CA LEU A 536 36.16 13.84 -6.17
C LEU A 536 36.91 13.42 -7.44
N ARG A 537 37.46 14.38 -8.20
CA ARG A 537 38.26 14.13 -9.40
C ARG A 537 39.75 14.10 -9.13
N THR A 538 40.17 14.33 -7.89
CA THR A 538 41.58 14.42 -7.52
C THR A 538 42.07 13.04 -7.13
N VAL A 539 43.06 12.54 -7.88
CA VAL A 539 43.70 11.23 -7.68
C VAL A 539 45.20 11.46 -7.57
N ASP A 540 45.84 10.96 -6.53
CA ASP A 540 47.28 11.17 -6.26
C ASP A 540 47.71 12.67 -6.34
N GLY A 541 46.86 13.56 -5.85
CA GLY A 541 47.10 15.02 -5.87
C GLY A 541 46.91 15.70 -7.23
N HIS A 542 46.46 14.98 -8.28
CA HIS A 542 46.21 15.52 -9.60
C HIS A 542 44.72 15.53 -9.94
N ILE A 543 44.20 16.69 -10.37
CA ILE A 543 42.79 16.83 -10.76
C ILE A 543 42.60 16.25 -12.17
N CYS A 544 41.82 15.18 -12.28
CA CYS A 544 41.45 14.57 -13.55
C CYS A 544 40.43 15.45 -14.31
N GLN A 545 40.40 15.36 -15.64
CA GLN A 545 39.48 16.18 -16.44
C GLN A 545 38.02 15.73 -16.30
N THR A 546 37.80 14.44 -16.11
CA THR A 546 36.46 13.82 -16.05
C THR A 546 36.31 12.94 -14.81
N TYR A 547 35.07 12.70 -14.36
CA TYR A 547 34.82 11.74 -13.30
C TYR A 547 35.13 10.32 -13.77
N ARG A 548 34.95 10.04 -15.07
CA ARG A 548 35.38 8.78 -15.68
C ARG A 548 36.85 8.50 -15.48
N GLU A 549 37.71 9.47 -15.77
CA GLU A 549 39.15 9.31 -15.64
C GLU A 549 39.54 9.07 -14.17
N ALA A 550 38.99 9.84 -13.24
CA ALA A 550 39.24 9.64 -11.80
C ALA A 550 38.75 8.27 -11.32
N CYS A 551 37.54 7.86 -11.71
CA CYS A 551 36.97 6.56 -11.34
C CYS A 551 37.82 5.40 -11.85
N ASN A 552 38.39 5.50 -13.05
CA ASN A 552 39.27 4.48 -13.61
C ASN A 552 40.62 4.36 -12.89
N LYS A 553 41.07 5.39 -12.17
CA LYS A 553 42.33 5.38 -11.43
C LYS A 553 42.16 4.97 -9.96
N GLU A 554 41.02 5.33 -9.35
CA GLU A 554 40.74 5.09 -7.93
C GLU A 554 39.95 3.80 -7.64
N VAL A 555 39.08 3.38 -8.56
CA VAL A 555 38.11 2.30 -8.31
C VAL A 555 38.41 1.03 -9.10
N CYS A 556 38.94 1.17 -10.32
CA CYS A 556 39.34 0.08 -11.19
C CYS A 556 40.81 -0.27 -10.97
#